data_AF-A0A3Q7WYD0-F1
#
_entry.id   AF-A0A3Q7WYD0-F1
#
_cell.length_a   1.000
_cell.length_b   1.000
_cell.length_c   1.000
_cell.angle_alpha   90.00
_cell.angle_beta   90.00
_cell.angle_gamma   90.00
#
_symmetry.space_group_name_H-M   'P 1'
#
loop_
_entity.id
_entity.type
_entity.pdbx_description
1 polymer ?
#
loop_
_entity_poly.entity_id
_entity_poly.type
_entity_poly.pdbx_seq_one_letter_code
_entity_poly.pdbx_strand_id
1 'polypeptide(L)'
;MDDSSIIEKVKNYVKQLQERVRELEQEVGSNNICSNKDTTSCKMKSHDYNCGTTSNILPEVKARVLQKEILIIIHCEKQKDVMLKILTHLENLHLSLVNSSVLRFGKSNLDITIIAQVMMIVESRS
;
A
#
# COMPACT_ATOMS: atom_id res chain seq x y z
N MET A 1 38.89 16.70 -1.38
CA MET A 1 37.48 16.34 -1.65
C MET A 1 36.71 17.60 -1.39
N ASP A 2 36.26 18.25 -2.46
CA ASP A 2 35.75 19.62 -2.38
C ASP A 2 34.25 19.60 -2.07
N ASP A 3 33.84 20.31 -1.02
CA ASP A 3 32.44 20.36 -0.57
C ASP A 3 31.51 20.90 -1.68
N SER A 4 32.02 21.79 -2.54
CA SER A 4 31.31 22.27 -3.73
C SER A 4 31.01 21.16 -4.74
N SER A 5 31.90 20.17 -4.90
CA SER A 5 31.68 19.02 -5.79
C SER A 5 30.57 18.10 -5.26
N ILE A 6 30.43 18.00 -3.94
CA ILE A 6 29.38 17.21 -3.29
C ILE A 6 28.02 17.89 -3.48
N ILE A 7 27.93 19.20 -3.28
CA ILE A 7 26.68 19.97 -3.47
C ILE A 7 26.19 19.88 -4.91
N GLU A 8 27.12 19.96 -5.88
CA GLU A 8 26.77 19.83 -7.31
C GLU A 8 26.24 18.43 -7.64
N LYS A 9 26.86 17.37 -7.08
CA LYS A 9 26.38 15.99 -7.21
C LYS A 9 24.98 15.80 -6.60
N VAL A 10 24.73 16.37 -5.41
CA VAL A 10 23.42 16.28 -4.75
C VAL A 10 22.35 17.00 -5.58
N LYS A 11 22.64 18.19 -6.10
CA LYS A 11 21.74 18.94 -6.98
C LYS A 11 21.39 18.15 -8.25
N ASN A 12 22.39 17.51 -8.87
CA ASN A 12 22.18 16.71 -10.05
C ASN A 12 21.35 15.45 -9.76
N TYR A 13 21.56 14.81 -8.60
CA TYR A 13 20.82 13.63 -8.18
C TYR A 13 19.34 13.93 -7.92
N VAL A 14 19.03 15.05 -7.25
CA VAL A 14 17.65 15.49 -7.03
C VAL A 14 16.94 15.79 -8.35
N LYS A 15 17.64 16.40 -9.31
CA LYS A 15 17.10 16.68 -10.65
C LYS A 15 16.77 15.39 -11.41
N GLN A 16 17.65 14.39 -11.38
CA GLN A 16 17.40 13.08 -12.01
C GLN A 16 16.22 12.34 -11.36
N LEU A 17 16.07 12.43 -10.04
CA LEU A 17 14.92 11.84 -9.34
C LEU A 17 13.61 12.49 -9.75
N GLN A 18 13.58 13.82 -9.88
CA GLN A 18 12.39 14.56 -10.32
C GLN A 18 11.98 14.23 -11.76
N GLU A 19 12.95 13.97 -12.64
CA GLU A 19 12.69 13.59 -14.04
C GLU A 19 12.09 12.17 -14.13
N ARG A 20 12.66 11.20 -13.40
CA ARG A 20 12.10 9.84 -13.33
C ARG A 20 10.68 9.80 -12.75
N VAL A 21 10.39 10.60 -11.72
CA VAL A 21 9.03 10.69 -11.16
C VAL A 21 8.06 11.25 -12.21
N ARG A 22 8.48 12.25 -13.00
CA ARG A 22 7.65 12.84 -14.06
C ARG A 22 7.35 11.84 -15.18
N GLU A 23 8.33 11.05 -15.60
CA GLU A 23 8.14 10.00 -16.61
C GLU A 23 7.15 8.94 -16.12
N LEU A 24 7.30 8.49 -14.87
CA LEU A 24 6.37 7.53 -14.25
C LEU A 24 4.95 8.09 -14.05
N GLU A 25 4.80 9.40 -13.86
CA GLU A 25 3.49 10.06 -13.80
C GLU A 25 2.84 10.25 -15.17
N GLN A 26 3.62 10.32 -16.26
CA GLN A 26 3.12 10.54 -17.62
C GLN A 26 2.67 9.25 -18.34
N GLU A 27 3.14 8.07 -17.89
CA GLU A 27 2.71 6.77 -18.43
C GLU A 27 1.33 6.31 -17.92
N VAL A 28 0.79 6.94 -16.86
CA VAL A 28 -0.58 6.70 -16.34
C VAL A 28 -1.59 7.68 -16.96
N GLY A 29 -1.36 8.08 -18.22
CA GLY A 29 -2.15 9.07 -18.95
C GLY A 29 -3.10 8.50 -20.02
N SER A 30 -3.02 7.21 -20.33
CA SER A 30 -3.85 6.58 -21.37
C SER A 30 -4.36 5.24 -20.87
N ASN A 31 -5.62 5.23 -20.40
CA ASN A 31 -6.57 4.15 -20.63
C ASN A 31 -7.97 4.63 -20.22
N ASN A 32 -8.67 5.17 -21.22
CA ASN A 32 -10.11 5.38 -21.25
C ASN A 32 -10.83 4.03 -21.44
N ILE A 33 -12.14 4.00 -21.13
CA ILE A 33 -13.18 2.95 -21.36
C ILE A 33 -13.43 2.11 -20.08
N CYS A 34 -14.62 2.03 -19.45
CA CYS A 34 -15.99 2.11 -19.96
C CYS A 34 -17.01 2.47 -18.86
N SER A 35 -18.14 3.00 -19.30
CA SER A 35 -19.35 3.37 -18.56
C SER A 35 -20.23 2.19 -18.11
N ASN A 36 -21.12 2.52 -17.16
CA ASN A 36 -22.52 2.07 -16.98
C ASN A 36 -22.85 0.89 -16.04
N LYS A 37 -23.56 1.31 -14.97
CA LYS A 37 -24.90 0.87 -14.53
C LYS A 37 -25.11 -0.47 -13.80
N ASP A 38 -25.68 -0.27 -12.61
CA ASP A 38 -26.86 -0.94 -12.07
C ASP A 38 -26.75 -2.34 -11.43
N THR A 39 -26.84 -2.29 -10.09
CA THR A 39 -27.75 -3.09 -9.25
C THR A 39 -27.47 -4.58 -8.97
N THR A 40 -27.56 -4.88 -7.67
CA THR A 40 -28.13 -6.09 -7.05
C THR A 40 -27.20 -7.22 -6.60
N SER A 41 -27.16 -7.36 -5.26
CA SER A 41 -27.09 -8.59 -4.45
C SER A 41 -25.93 -9.59 -4.59
N CYS A 42 -25.13 -9.63 -3.52
CA CYS A 42 -24.75 -10.79 -2.71
C CYS A 42 -24.82 -12.20 -3.34
N LYS A 43 -23.68 -12.92 -3.31
CA LYS A 43 -23.60 -14.27 -2.71
C LYS A 43 -22.16 -14.77 -2.55
N MET A 44 -21.82 -15.18 -1.33
CA MET A 44 -20.73 -16.12 -1.07
C MET A 44 -20.93 -17.38 -1.90
N LYS A 45 -19.88 -17.91 -2.55
CA LYS A 45 -19.54 -19.33 -2.56
C LYS A 45 -18.05 -19.55 -2.85
N SER A 46 -17.52 -20.49 -2.08
CA SER A 46 -16.22 -21.14 -2.21
C SER A 46 -16.07 -21.87 -3.55
N HIS A 47 -14.81 -21.94 -3.98
CA HIS A 47 -14.20 -22.90 -4.91
C HIS A 47 -14.23 -22.58 -6.43
N ASP A 48 -13.02 -22.33 -6.92
CA ASP A 48 -12.47 -22.52 -8.27
C ASP A 48 -13.41 -22.45 -9.47
N TYR A 49 -13.68 -21.24 -9.98
CA TYR A 49 -13.90 -21.01 -11.41
C TYR A 49 -13.45 -19.59 -11.80
N ASN A 50 -12.65 -19.52 -12.87
CA ASN A 50 -12.41 -18.31 -13.66
C ASN A 50 -13.71 -17.53 -13.87
N CYS A 51 -13.79 -16.29 -13.39
CA CYS A 51 -14.96 -15.45 -13.60
C CYS A 51 -14.58 -13.98 -13.75
N GLY A 52 -14.72 -13.48 -14.98
CA GLY A 52 -15.19 -12.13 -15.26
C GLY A 52 -14.22 -10.99 -15.01
N THR A 53 -13.57 -10.57 -16.09
CA THR A 53 -12.82 -9.32 -16.32
C THR A 53 -13.51 -8.08 -15.74
N THR A 54 -13.35 -7.89 -14.44
CA THR A 54 -13.16 -6.58 -13.84
C THR A 54 -11.71 -6.59 -13.41
N SER A 55 -10.88 -5.74 -14.02
CA SER A 55 -9.51 -5.53 -13.58
C SER A 55 -9.52 -4.83 -12.22
N ASN A 56 -10.07 -5.49 -11.20
CA ASN A 56 -9.86 -5.15 -9.81
C ASN A 56 -8.40 -5.49 -9.55
N ILE A 57 -7.52 -4.52 -9.78
CA ILE A 57 -6.12 -4.62 -9.41
C ILE A 57 -6.15 -4.82 -7.89
N LEU A 58 -5.89 -6.06 -7.47
CA LEU A 58 -5.82 -6.40 -6.05
C LEU A 58 -4.67 -5.58 -5.44
N PRO A 59 -4.84 -5.04 -4.22
CA PRO A 59 -3.76 -4.34 -3.56
C PRO A 59 -2.56 -5.27 -3.38
N GLU A 60 -1.37 -4.81 -3.75
CA GLU A 60 -0.14 -5.57 -3.57
C GLU A 60 0.28 -5.46 -2.10
N VAL A 61 0.28 -6.59 -1.39
CA VAL A 61 0.67 -6.65 0.02
C VAL A 61 2.00 -7.38 0.16
N LYS A 62 2.98 -6.74 0.78
CA LYS A 62 4.27 -7.31 1.14
C LYS A 62 4.41 -7.32 2.65
N ALA A 63 4.67 -8.49 3.22
CA ALA A 63 4.92 -8.63 4.65
C ALA A 63 6.32 -9.20 4.89
N ARG A 64 7.03 -8.63 5.86
CA ARG A 64 8.35 -9.10 6.30
C ARG A 64 8.39 -9.13 7.82
N VAL A 65 8.98 -10.18 8.37
CA VAL A 65 9.19 -10.31 9.83
C VAL A 65 10.64 -9.97 10.14
N LEU A 66 10.85 -9.07 11.09
CA LEU A 66 12.16 -8.70 11.62
C LEU A 66 12.15 -8.89 13.14
N GLN A 67 12.77 -9.98 13.60
CA GLN A 67 12.82 -10.36 15.02
C GLN A 67 11.43 -10.45 15.67
N LYS A 68 10.97 -9.36 16.31
CA LYS A 68 9.68 -9.26 17.01
C LYS A 68 8.69 -8.35 16.29
N GLU A 69 9.11 -7.68 15.23
CA GLU A 69 8.33 -6.72 14.48
C GLU A 69 7.97 -7.27 13.10
N ILE A 70 6.82 -6.84 12.59
CA ILE A 70 6.28 -7.21 11.29
C ILE A 70 6.12 -5.92 10.51
N LEU A 71 6.82 -5.83 9.38
CA LEU A 71 6.68 -4.77 8.41
C LEU A 71 5.68 -5.20 7.34
N ILE A 72 4.62 -4.45 7.17
CA ILE A 72 3.57 -4.68 6.18
C ILE A 72 3.55 -3.45 5.26
N ILE A 73 3.75 -3.66 3.97
CA ILE A 73 3.70 -2.64 2.93
C ILE A 73 2.54 -2.99 2.01
N ILE A 74 1.62 -2.04 1.82
CA ILE A 74 0.40 -2.23 1.04
C ILE A 74 0.37 -1.15 -0.03
N HIS A 75 0.46 -1.55 -1.29
CA HIS A 75 0.19 -0.67 -2.42
C HIS A 75 -1.24 -0.86 -2.88
N CYS A 76 -2.04 0.19 -2.81
CA CYS A 76 -3.44 0.18 -3.22
C CYS A 76 -3.83 1.50 -3.86
N GLU A 77 -4.94 1.51 -4.59
CA GLU A 77 -5.57 2.77 -4.97
C GLU A 77 -6.29 3.41 -3.77
N LYS A 78 -6.46 4.73 -3.83
CA LYS A 78 -7.15 5.53 -2.84
C LYS A 78 -8.61 5.10 -2.76
N GLN A 79 -8.93 4.35 -1.72
CA GLN A 79 -10.30 3.98 -1.38
C GLN A 79 -10.76 4.69 -0.10
N LYS A 80 -12.07 4.89 0.02
CA LYS A 80 -12.66 5.39 1.26
C LYS A 80 -12.40 4.37 2.38
N ASP A 81 -11.96 4.87 3.53
CA ASP A 81 -11.80 4.10 4.76
C ASP A 81 -10.83 2.91 4.68
N VAL A 82 -9.89 2.94 3.72
CA VAL A 82 -8.89 1.87 3.56
C VAL A 82 -8.05 1.70 4.83
N MET A 83 -7.67 2.80 5.49
CA MET A 83 -6.89 2.76 6.72
C MET A 83 -7.68 2.09 7.86
N LEU A 84 -8.97 2.43 8.00
CA LEU A 84 -9.83 1.81 9.03
C LEU A 84 -9.96 0.31 8.81
N LYS A 85 -10.18 -0.12 7.56
CA LYS A 85 -10.21 -1.55 7.22
C LYS A 85 -8.92 -2.25 7.62
N ILE A 86 -7.76 -1.66 7.32
CA ILE A 86 -6.47 -2.26 7.64
C ILE A 86 -6.28 -2.37 9.15
N LEU A 87 -6.61 -1.32 9.91
CA LEU A 87 -6.54 -1.32 11.37
C LEU A 87 -7.41 -2.43 11.98
N THR A 88 -8.65 -2.60 11.51
CA THR A 88 -9.52 -3.69 11.96
C THR A 88 -8.93 -5.06 11.64
N HIS A 89 -8.29 -5.24 10.47
CA HIS A 89 -7.63 -6.50 10.13
C HIS A 89 -6.41 -6.76 11.01
N LEU A 90 -5.64 -5.73 11.39
CA LEU A 90 -4.52 -5.87 12.31
C LEU A 90 -4.95 -6.32 13.69
N GLU A 91 -6.02 -5.72 14.22
CA GLU A 91 -6.61 -6.11 15.51
C GLU A 91 -7.09 -7.57 15.50
N ASN A 92 -7.76 -7.99 14.42
CA ASN A 92 -8.22 -9.37 14.25
C ASN A 92 -7.07 -10.40 14.17
N LEU A 93 -5.88 -9.96 13.76
CA LEU A 93 -4.67 -10.78 13.68
C LEU A 93 -3.84 -10.75 14.97
N HIS A 94 -4.33 -10.10 16.03
CA HIS A 94 -3.63 -9.91 17.30
C HIS A 94 -2.26 -9.21 17.11
N LEU A 95 -2.19 -8.30 16.14
CA LEU A 95 -1.02 -7.47 15.87
C LEU A 95 -1.23 -6.09 16.50
N SER A 96 -0.31 -5.69 17.38
CA SER A 96 -0.27 -4.35 17.94
C SER A 96 0.36 -3.39 16.95
N LEU A 97 -0.32 -2.30 16.61
CA LEU A 97 0.23 -1.24 15.79
C LEU A 97 1.37 -0.53 16.55
N VAL A 98 2.58 -0.52 15.98
CA VAL A 98 3.72 0.25 16.51
C VAL A 98 3.85 1.55 15.76
N ASN A 99 3.81 1.49 14.42
CA ASN A 99 3.92 2.65 13.57
C ASN A 99 3.12 2.45 12.28
N SER A 100 2.60 3.53 11.72
CA SER A 100 2.01 3.53 10.39
C SER A 100 2.41 4.79 9.65
N SER A 101 2.79 4.63 8.39
CA SER A 101 3.04 5.71 7.45
C SER A 101 2.17 5.49 6.22
N VAL A 102 1.64 6.58 5.68
CA VAL A 102 0.82 6.56 4.47
C VAL A 102 1.42 7.56 3.50
N LEU A 103 1.94 7.05 2.39
CA LEU A 103 2.46 7.84 1.29
C LEU A 103 1.45 7.83 0.15
N ARG A 104 1.14 9.00 -0.38
CA ARG A 104 0.32 9.15 -1.59
C ARG A 104 1.24 9.37 -2.78
N PHE A 105 1.04 8.59 -3.83
CA PHE A 105 1.79 8.71 -5.08
C PHE A 105 0.85 8.93 -6.26
N GLY A 106 1.09 9.98 -7.04
CA GLY A 106 0.21 10.37 -8.15
C GLY A 106 -1.22 10.72 -7.72
N LYS A 107 -2.18 10.53 -8.63
CA LYS A 107 -3.59 10.95 -8.44
C LYS A 107 -4.41 9.98 -7.57
N SER A 108 -4.10 8.69 -7.63
CA SER A 108 -4.89 7.64 -7.01
C SER A 108 -4.08 6.58 -6.28
N ASN A 109 -2.75 6.54 -6.34
CA ASN A 109 -2.00 5.49 -5.65
C ASN A 109 -1.69 5.85 -4.20
N LEU A 110 -1.74 4.83 -3.36
CA LEU A 110 -1.49 4.89 -1.93
C LEU A 110 -0.54 3.75 -1.55
N ASP A 111 0.51 4.09 -0.83
CA ASP A 111 1.45 3.17 -0.23
C ASP A 111 1.32 3.30 1.28
N ILE A 112 0.93 2.22 1.94
CA ILE A 112 0.73 2.17 3.38
C ILE A 112 1.80 1.25 3.94
N THR A 113 2.67 1.80 4.76
CA THR A 113 3.68 1.06 5.51
C THR A 113 3.26 0.96 6.97
N ILE A 114 3.20 -0.25 7.50
CA ILE A 114 2.79 -0.53 8.87
C ILE A 114 3.87 -1.35 9.54
N ILE A 115 4.24 -0.95 10.75
CA ILE A 115 5.07 -1.71 11.65
C ILE A 115 4.17 -2.17 12.78
N ALA A 116 4.09 -3.48 12.98
CA ALA A 116 3.30 -4.08 14.02
C ALA A 116 4.12 -5.10 14.82
N GLN A 117 3.72 -5.37 16.06
CA GLN A 117 4.31 -6.39 16.92
C GLN A 117 3.27 -7.42 17.31
N VAL A 118 3.68 -8.67 17.53
CA VAL A 118 2.78 -9.73 18.00
C VAL A 118 2.40 -9.42 19.44
N MET A 119 1.10 -9.29 19.71
CA MET A 119 0.60 -9.09 21.06
C MET A 119 0.71 -10.40 21.84
N MET A 120 1.73 -10.53 22.69
CA MET A 120 1.76 -11.62 23.67
C MET A 120 0.77 -11.27 24.79
N ILE A 121 -0.40 -11.88 24.76
CA ILE A 121 -1.31 -11.90 25.91
C ILE A 121 -0.63 -12.76 26.97
N VAL A 122 -0.05 -12.13 27.98
CA VAL A 122 0.45 -12.83 29.16
C VAL A 122 -0.77 -13.19 30.00
N GLU A 123 -1.31 -14.39 29.78
CA GLU A 123 -2.32 -14.97 30.66
C GLU A 123 -1.70 -15.09 32.06
N SER A 124 -2.05 -14.15 32.95
CA SER A 124 -1.65 -14.22 34.35
C SER A 124 -2.40 -15.38 34.97
N ARG A 125 -1.75 -16.54 35.07
CA ARG A 125 -2.25 -17.67 35.87
C ARG A 125 -2.34 -17.22 37.33
N SER A 126 -3.55 -16.91 37.77
CA SER A 126 -3.90 -16.88 39.19
C SER A 126 -4.16 -18.28 39.73
#